data_AF-A0A0D6ABH7-F1
#
_entry.id   AF-A0A0D6ABH7-F1
#
_cell.length_a   1.000
_cell.length_b   1.000
_cell.length_c   1.000
_cell.angle_alpha   90.00
_cell.angle_beta   90.00
_cell.angle_gamma   90.00
#
_symmetry.space_group_name_H-M   'P 1'
#
loop_
_entity.id
_entity.type
_entity.pdbx_description
1 polymer ?
#
loop_
_entity_poly.entity_id
_entity_poly.type
_entity_poly.pdbx_seq_one_letter_code
_entity_poly.pdbx_strand_id
1 'polypeptide(L)'
;MANLNHLSLIEDIELWNEWRLRHPEILPDLTGADFSNYNLQGINLSDVNLNGVNFSNANLIEVNFTKANLHRANLSSANIRRANCYKTCLTEANLNKAYLAETDLSMANLHSANLCEANLTESYLIKANLKNANLIGADLTGATLTEAQLIGTNFNQANLTEVDLSGVLAVYAQFFEAILTGINIEGWVIDETTKVNHVFCNYFYIKPCEKKILPHSKIPINFNEELNKIAEHDFVFSESEIITEKISTKIFNDEIINQEYEAELQRLIWEKESIENKIAELESKLFKKKLNYLVNI
;
A
#
# COMPACT_ATOMS: atom_id res chain seq x y z
N MET A 1 -11.75 -10.18 20.52
CA MET A 1 -13.22 -10.35 20.49
C MET A 1 -13.82 -8.99 20.71
N ALA A 2 -14.80 -8.58 19.91
CA ALA A 2 -15.45 -7.28 20.03
C ALA A 2 -16.03 -7.02 21.43
N ASN A 3 -16.07 -5.75 21.81
CA ASN A 3 -16.69 -5.31 23.05
C ASN A 3 -18.22 -5.22 22.87
N LEU A 4 -18.97 -5.95 23.69
CA LEU A 4 -20.43 -6.03 23.60
C LEU A 4 -21.14 -4.68 23.81
N ASN A 5 -20.60 -3.80 24.66
CA ASN A 5 -21.18 -2.48 24.89
C ASN A 5 -20.98 -1.56 23.67
N HIS A 6 -19.87 -1.71 22.95
CA HIS A 6 -19.67 -0.96 21.70
C HIS A 6 -20.58 -1.49 20.60
N LEU A 7 -20.75 -2.82 20.52
CA LEU A 7 -21.64 -3.44 19.53
C LEU A 7 -23.09 -2.97 19.69
N SER A 8 -23.61 -2.87 20.90
CA SER A 8 -24.99 -2.41 21.10
C SER A 8 -25.23 -0.95 20.72
N LEU A 9 -24.17 -0.13 20.65
CA LEU A 9 -24.28 1.28 20.28
C LEU A 9 -24.35 1.47 18.75
N ILE A 10 -23.84 0.52 17.96
CA ILE A 10 -23.74 0.66 16.51
C ILE A 10 -25.06 0.41 15.77
N GLU A 11 -26.07 -0.14 16.46
CA GLU A 11 -27.42 -0.36 15.91
C GLU A 11 -28.11 0.97 15.52
N ASP A 12 -27.67 2.08 16.11
CA ASP A 12 -28.13 3.43 15.79
C ASP A 12 -26.92 4.34 15.49
N ILE A 13 -26.82 4.77 14.22
CA ILE A 13 -25.70 5.59 13.72
C ILE A 13 -25.64 6.94 14.42
N GLU A 14 -26.78 7.57 14.71
CA GLU A 14 -26.83 8.87 15.39
C GLU A 14 -26.33 8.73 16.82
N LEU A 15 -26.81 7.69 17.53
CA LEU A 15 -26.38 7.38 18.88
C LEU A 15 -24.87 7.08 18.94
N TRP A 16 -24.36 6.27 18.02
CA TRP A 16 -22.93 5.97 17.92
C TRP A 16 -22.11 7.25 17.72
N ASN A 17 -22.52 8.08 16.76
CA ASN A 17 -21.81 9.31 16.44
C ASN A 17 -21.83 10.31 17.61
N GLU A 18 -22.97 10.47 18.30
CA GLU A 18 -23.05 11.27 19.53
C GLU A 18 -22.14 10.73 20.64
N TRP A 19 -22.14 9.41 20.82
CA TRP A 19 -21.29 8.76 21.81
C TRP A 19 -19.80 8.98 21.51
N ARG A 20 -19.38 8.87 20.24
CA ARG A 20 -18.01 9.19 19.80
C ARG A 20 -17.62 10.64 20.08
N LEU A 21 -18.55 11.58 19.91
CA LEU A 21 -18.31 13.00 20.21
C LEU A 21 -18.13 13.26 21.71
N ARG A 22 -18.84 12.52 22.56
CA ARG A 22 -18.75 12.66 24.03
C ARG A 22 -17.56 11.89 24.62
N HIS A 23 -17.05 10.88 23.92
CA HIS A 23 -16.00 9.98 24.39
C HIS A 23 -14.84 9.85 23.36
N PRO A 24 -14.16 10.95 22.99
CA PRO A 24 -13.06 10.91 22.03
C PRO A 24 -11.85 10.11 22.53
N GLU A 25 -11.69 9.95 23.85
CA GLU A 25 -10.60 9.20 24.49
C GLU A 25 -10.76 7.68 24.41
N ILE A 26 -11.99 7.20 24.18
CA ILE A 26 -12.26 5.76 24.10
C ILE A 26 -11.88 5.29 22.70
N LEU A 27 -11.06 4.23 22.63
CA LEU A 27 -10.76 3.49 21.40
C LEU A 27 -11.73 2.31 21.31
N PRO A 28 -12.76 2.35 20.43
CA PRO A 28 -13.76 1.30 20.40
C PRO A 28 -13.20 0.03 19.76
N ASP A 29 -13.51 -1.12 20.36
CA ASP A 29 -13.16 -2.44 19.82
C ASP A 29 -14.38 -3.16 19.25
N LEU A 30 -14.37 -3.37 17.93
CA LEU A 30 -15.35 -4.11 17.14
C LEU A 30 -14.68 -5.28 16.38
N THR A 31 -13.56 -5.80 16.90
CA THR A 31 -12.78 -6.90 16.30
C THR A 31 -13.65 -8.10 15.95
N GLY A 32 -13.62 -8.51 14.69
CA GLY A 32 -14.30 -9.70 14.18
C GLY A 32 -15.83 -9.60 14.15
N ALA A 33 -16.41 -8.42 14.37
CA ALA A 33 -17.84 -8.22 14.28
C ALA A 33 -18.35 -8.45 12.85
N ASP A 34 -19.62 -8.87 12.73
CA ASP A 34 -20.28 -9.05 11.44
C ASP A 34 -21.30 -7.94 11.20
N PHE A 35 -20.96 -7.06 10.27
CA PHE A 35 -21.78 -5.98 9.75
C PHE A 35 -22.05 -6.16 8.25
N SER A 36 -21.98 -7.40 7.75
CA SER A 36 -22.28 -7.67 6.35
C SER A 36 -23.70 -7.22 6.01
N ASN A 37 -23.84 -6.54 4.87
CA ASN A 37 -25.09 -5.95 4.39
C ASN A 37 -25.69 -4.83 5.26
N TYR A 38 -24.99 -4.35 6.31
CA TYR A 38 -25.52 -3.26 7.13
C TYR A 38 -25.52 -1.94 6.35
N ASN A 39 -26.47 -1.06 6.68
CA ASN A 39 -26.40 0.33 6.30
C ASN A 39 -25.73 1.13 7.42
N LEU A 40 -24.52 1.60 7.16
CA LEU A 40 -23.65 2.35 8.06
C LEU A 40 -23.19 3.66 7.40
N GLN A 41 -24.02 4.21 6.52
CA GLN A 41 -23.68 5.46 5.83
C GLN A 41 -23.40 6.59 6.84
N GLY A 42 -22.28 7.28 6.66
CA GLY A 42 -21.89 8.42 7.49
C GLY A 42 -21.48 8.08 8.93
N ILE A 43 -21.33 6.81 9.29
CA ILE A 43 -20.91 6.43 10.64
C ILE A 43 -19.46 6.87 10.91
N ASN A 44 -19.18 7.32 12.14
CA ASN A 44 -17.84 7.69 12.56
C ASN A 44 -17.10 6.51 13.20
N LEU A 45 -16.35 5.76 12.40
CA LEU A 45 -15.51 4.65 12.84
C LEU A 45 -14.02 5.04 12.94
N SER A 46 -13.71 6.33 13.19
CA SER A 46 -12.33 6.78 13.34
C SER A 46 -11.67 6.18 14.59
N ASP A 47 -10.41 5.79 14.46
CA ASP A 47 -9.58 5.18 15.52
C ASP A 47 -10.17 3.88 16.12
N VAL A 48 -11.16 3.27 15.46
CA VAL A 48 -11.80 2.01 15.91
C VAL A 48 -10.91 0.82 15.55
N ASN A 49 -10.80 -0.15 16.46
CA ASN A 49 -10.25 -1.45 16.16
C ASN A 49 -11.30 -2.34 15.47
N LEU A 50 -11.13 -2.53 14.16
CA LEU A 50 -11.99 -3.27 13.24
C LEU A 50 -11.26 -4.50 12.65
N ASN A 51 -10.27 -5.02 13.38
CA ASN A 51 -9.48 -6.15 12.93
C ASN A 51 -10.39 -7.34 12.59
N GLY A 52 -10.25 -7.88 11.38
CA GLY A 52 -11.04 -9.04 10.92
C GLY A 52 -12.55 -8.81 10.83
N VAL A 53 -13.04 -7.56 10.88
CA VAL A 53 -14.47 -7.26 10.77
C VAL A 53 -15.02 -7.70 9.40
N ASN A 54 -16.28 -8.13 9.37
CA ASN A 54 -16.99 -8.40 8.12
C ASN A 54 -17.92 -7.24 7.76
N PHE A 55 -17.54 -6.47 6.75
CA PHE A 55 -18.34 -5.42 6.11
C PHE A 55 -18.77 -5.79 4.68
N SER A 56 -18.75 -7.07 4.31
CA SER A 56 -19.11 -7.46 2.94
C SER A 56 -20.50 -6.99 2.56
N ASN A 57 -20.62 -6.40 1.37
CA ASN A 57 -21.86 -5.78 0.85
C ASN A 57 -22.47 -4.66 1.72
N ALA A 58 -21.77 -4.16 2.74
CA ALA A 58 -22.27 -3.06 3.57
C ALA A 58 -22.34 -1.75 2.78
N ASN A 59 -23.31 -0.90 3.13
CA ASN A 59 -23.32 0.50 2.71
C ASN A 59 -22.53 1.34 3.72
N LEU A 60 -21.37 1.80 3.29
CA LEU A 60 -20.39 2.58 4.04
C LEU A 60 -20.10 3.92 3.32
N ILE A 61 -21.06 4.45 2.54
CA ILE A 61 -20.91 5.76 1.91
C ILE A 61 -20.58 6.80 2.99
N GLU A 62 -19.61 7.68 2.72
CA GLU A 62 -19.23 8.78 3.62
C GLU A 62 -18.83 8.33 5.05
N VAL A 63 -18.48 7.04 5.25
CA VAL A 63 -17.95 6.55 6.52
C VAL A 63 -16.62 7.24 6.85
N ASN A 64 -16.39 7.51 8.13
CA ASN A 64 -15.07 7.94 8.60
C ASN A 64 -14.31 6.76 9.19
N PHE A 65 -13.30 6.27 8.48
CA PHE A 65 -12.33 5.26 8.92
C PHE A 65 -10.97 5.85 9.27
N THR A 66 -10.84 7.17 9.44
CA THR A 66 -9.56 7.83 9.76
C THR A 66 -8.83 7.08 10.87
N LYS A 67 -7.60 6.62 10.59
CA LYS A 67 -6.74 5.86 11.52
C LYS A 67 -7.33 4.57 12.10
N ALA A 68 -8.45 4.07 11.57
CA ALA A 68 -9.03 2.82 12.02
C ALA A 68 -8.13 1.62 11.65
N ASN A 69 -8.25 0.54 12.41
CA ASN A 69 -7.55 -0.72 12.14
C ASN A 69 -8.48 -1.72 11.45
N LEU A 70 -8.43 -1.81 10.12
CA LEU A 70 -9.14 -2.76 9.28
C LEU A 70 -8.24 -3.92 8.81
N HIS A 71 -7.18 -4.26 9.55
CA HIS A 71 -6.33 -5.40 9.21
C HIS A 71 -7.17 -6.67 9.04
N ARG A 72 -7.01 -7.37 7.90
CA ARG A 72 -7.78 -8.57 7.52
C ARG A 72 -9.30 -8.39 7.47
N ALA A 73 -9.80 -7.16 7.40
CA ALA A 73 -11.24 -6.92 7.24
C ALA A 73 -11.76 -7.46 5.90
N ASN A 74 -13.00 -7.94 5.88
CA ASN A 74 -13.70 -8.29 4.65
C ASN A 74 -14.62 -7.13 4.24
N LEU A 75 -14.22 -6.38 3.23
CA LEU A 75 -14.95 -5.27 2.60
C LEU A 75 -15.39 -5.62 1.17
N SER A 76 -15.44 -6.91 0.82
CA SER A 76 -15.80 -7.35 -0.53
C SER A 76 -17.19 -6.84 -0.93
N SER A 77 -17.28 -6.25 -2.12
CA SER A 77 -18.50 -5.64 -2.66
C SER A 77 -19.14 -4.55 -1.78
N ALA A 78 -18.45 -4.05 -0.75
CA ALA A 78 -18.95 -2.96 0.07
C ALA A 78 -18.96 -1.64 -0.72
N ASN A 79 -19.92 -0.77 -0.40
CA ASN A 79 -19.99 0.57 -0.97
C ASN A 79 -19.35 1.56 -0.01
N ILE A 80 -18.12 1.97 -0.28
CA ILE A 80 -17.27 2.82 0.58
C ILE A 80 -16.98 4.15 -0.13
N ARG A 81 -17.85 4.57 -1.05
CA ARG A 81 -17.68 5.79 -1.84
C ARG A 81 -17.64 7.02 -0.94
N ARG A 82 -16.79 7.99 -1.30
CA ARG A 82 -16.64 9.27 -0.59
C ARG A 82 -16.30 9.12 0.90
N ALA A 83 -15.80 7.96 1.30
CA ALA A 83 -15.36 7.71 2.66
C ALA A 83 -14.01 8.38 2.95
N ASN A 84 -13.73 8.61 4.22
CA ASN A 84 -12.43 9.05 4.69
C ASN A 84 -11.67 7.87 5.30
N CYS A 85 -10.68 7.36 4.58
CA CYS A 85 -9.77 6.30 4.98
C CYS A 85 -8.34 6.83 5.20
N TYR A 86 -8.20 8.10 5.58
CA TYR A 86 -6.90 8.73 5.84
C TYR A 86 -6.14 7.97 6.95
N LYS A 87 -4.91 7.52 6.65
CA LYS A 87 -4.06 6.74 7.57
C LYS A 87 -4.70 5.44 8.11
N THR A 88 -5.69 4.89 7.43
CA THR A 88 -6.33 3.63 7.84
C THR A 88 -5.42 2.43 7.58
N CYS A 89 -5.40 1.45 8.49
CA CYS A 89 -4.71 0.19 8.27
C CYS A 89 -5.65 -0.81 7.56
N LEU A 90 -5.39 -1.11 6.29
CA LEU A 90 -6.11 -2.06 5.43
C LEU A 90 -5.22 -3.25 5.03
N THR A 91 -4.15 -3.50 5.77
CA THR A 91 -3.20 -4.59 5.49
C THR A 91 -3.94 -5.93 5.42
N GLU A 92 -3.72 -6.70 4.34
CA GLU A 92 -4.39 -7.99 4.07
C GLU A 92 -5.93 -7.92 4.01
N ALA A 93 -6.53 -6.73 3.88
CA ALA A 93 -7.98 -6.58 3.74
C ALA A 93 -8.48 -7.10 2.38
N ASN A 94 -9.70 -7.65 2.36
CA ASN A 94 -10.38 -8.05 1.14
C ASN A 94 -11.34 -6.96 0.67
N LEU A 95 -10.97 -6.22 -0.37
CA LEU A 95 -11.73 -5.16 -1.04
C LEU A 95 -12.18 -5.59 -2.45
N ASN A 96 -12.24 -6.90 -2.74
CA ASN A 96 -12.64 -7.38 -4.05
C ASN A 96 -14.00 -6.82 -4.45
N LYS A 97 -14.09 -6.20 -5.64
CA LYS A 97 -15.30 -5.56 -6.17
C LYS A 97 -15.88 -4.44 -5.31
N ALA A 98 -15.12 -3.89 -4.36
CA ALA A 98 -15.58 -2.78 -3.54
C ALA A 98 -15.75 -1.49 -4.39
N TYR A 99 -16.70 -0.65 -4.00
CA TYR A 99 -16.92 0.67 -4.61
C TYR A 99 -16.24 1.74 -3.75
N LEU A 100 -15.08 2.21 -4.18
CA LEU A 100 -14.18 3.17 -3.52
C LEU A 100 -14.06 4.49 -4.32
N ALA A 101 -15.04 4.79 -5.17
CA ALA A 101 -15.01 6.03 -5.95
C ALA A 101 -15.01 7.25 -5.02
N GLU A 102 -14.14 8.22 -5.31
CA GLU A 102 -13.95 9.46 -4.55
C GLU A 102 -13.54 9.24 -3.07
N THR A 103 -13.03 8.06 -2.71
CA THR A 103 -12.56 7.76 -1.35
C THR A 103 -11.18 8.36 -1.07
N ASP A 104 -10.97 8.93 0.11
CA ASP A 104 -9.64 9.38 0.56
C ASP A 104 -8.90 8.24 1.26
N LEU A 105 -7.99 7.57 0.57
CA LEU A 105 -7.05 6.55 1.05
C LEU A 105 -5.64 7.14 1.26
N SER A 106 -5.50 8.46 1.37
CA SER A 106 -4.18 9.09 1.51
C SER A 106 -3.48 8.58 2.77
N MET A 107 -2.21 8.20 2.63
CA MET A 107 -1.38 7.58 3.68
C MET A 107 -1.97 6.29 4.28
N ALA A 108 -2.96 5.66 3.66
CA ALA A 108 -3.47 4.37 4.11
C ALA A 108 -2.45 3.25 3.85
N ASN A 109 -2.49 2.22 4.70
CA ASN A 109 -1.69 1.02 4.51
C ASN A 109 -2.53 -0.11 3.91
N LEU A 110 -2.40 -0.34 2.60
CA LEU A 110 -3.04 -1.40 1.83
C LEU A 110 -2.08 -2.55 1.50
N HIS A 111 -1.03 -2.75 2.32
CA HIS A 111 -0.06 -3.82 2.08
C HIS A 111 -0.75 -5.18 1.93
N SER A 112 -0.49 -5.88 0.83
CA SER A 112 -1.08 -7.18 0.50
C SER A 112 -2.62 -7.21 0.47
N ALA A 113 -3.28 -6.05 0.33
CA ALA A 113 -4.74 -5.99 0.20
C ALA A 113 -5.22 -6.50 -1.16
N ASN A 114 -6.41 -7.10 -1.19
CA ASN A 114 -7.05 -7.57 -2.42
C ASN A 114 -8.09 -6.55 -2.91
N LEU A 115 -7.75 -5.76 -3.92
CA LEU A 115 -8.64 -4.80 -4.59
C LEU A 115 -9.01 -5.26 -6.02
N CYS A 116 -8.95 -6.56 -6.30
CA CYS A 116 -9.31 -7.11 -7.61
C CYS A 116 -10.73 -6.65 -8.01
N GLU A 117 -10.87 -6.13 -9.23
CA GLU A 117 -12.11 -5.58 -9.80
C GLU A 117 -12.76 -4.45 -8.97
N ALA A 118 -12.02 -3.78 -8.08
CA ALA A 118 -12.54 -2.66 -7.31
C ALA A 118 -12.68 -1.39 -8.18
N ASN A 119 -13.65 -0.54 -7.86
CA ASN A 119 -13.80 0.77 -8.46
C ASN A 119 -13.16 1.82 -7.55
N LEU A 120 -12.05 2.39 -7.97
CA LEU A 120 -11.25 3.43 -7.31
C LEU A 120 -11.30 4.76 -8.11
N THR A 121 -12.31 4.96 -8.96
CA THR A 121 -12.41 6.16 -9.80
C THR A 121 -12.35 7.44 -8.95
N GLU A 122 -11.51 8.38 -9.37
CA GLU A 122 -11.31 9.67 -8.69
C GLU A 122 -10.93 9.57 -7.19
N SER A 123 -10.38 8.42 -6.75
CA SER A 123 -9.93 8.24 -5.37
C SER A 123 -8.55 8.87 -5.11
N TYR A 124 -8.29 9.21 -3.85
CA TYR A 124 -7.02 9.79 -3.42
C TYR A 124 -6.19 8.72 -2.70
N LEU A 125 -5.04 8.36 -3.24
CA LEU A 125 -4.10 7.38 -2.67
C LEU A 125 -2.71 8.01 -2.47
N ILE A 126 -2.68 9.32 -2.16
CA ILE A 126 -1.44 10.08 -1.99
C ILE A 126 -0.63 9.43 -0.86
N LYS A 127 0.61 9.03 -1.16
CA LYS A 127 1.52 8.35 -0.21
C LYS A 127 0.95 7.04 0.38
N ALA A 128 -0.04 6.42 -0.25
CA ALA A 128 -0.56 5.14 0.22
C ALA A 128 0.48 4.02 0.03
N ASN A 129 0.48 3.05 0.95
CA ASN A 129 1.30 1.84 0.82
C ASN A 129 0.47 0.72 0.17
N LEU A 130 0.73 0.42 -1.09
CA LEU A 130 0.07 -0.64 -1.87
C LEU A 130 1.01 -1.81 -2.16
N LYS A 131 2.10 -1.96 -1.39
CA LYS A 131 3.08 -3.03 -1.61
C LYS A 131 2.39 -4.39 -1.65
N ASN A 132 2.66 -5.18 -2.69
CA ASN A 132 2.05 -6.50 -2.94
C ASN A 132 0.52 -6.51 -3.03
N ALA A 133 -0.15 -5.36 -3.16
CA ALA A 133 -1.59 -5.32 -3.34
C ALA A 133 -2.02 -5.89 -4.71
N ASN A 134 -3.19 -6.50 -4.76
CA ASN A 134 -3.79 -7.03 -5.98
C ASN A 134 -4.84 -6.07 -6.53
N LEU A 135 -4.59 -5.42 -7.66
CA LEU A 135 -5.51 -4.52 -8.37
C LEU A 135 -5.87 -5.07 -9.76
N ILE A 136 -5.86 -6.39 -9.97
CA ILE A 136 -6.26 -6.98 -11.25
C ILE A 136 -7.65 -6.48 -11.65
N GLY A 137 -7.77 -5.92 -12.85
CA GLY A 137 -9.05 -5.45 -13.39
C GLY A 137 -9.69 -4.27 -12.63
N ALA A 138 -8.99 -3.63 -11.70
CA ALA A 138 -9.51 -2.48 -10.98
C ALA A 138 -9.65 -1.24 -11.89
N ASP A 139 -10.64 -0.40 -11.61
CA ASP A 139 -10.81 0.88 -12.31
C ASP A 139 -10.30 2.02 -11.44
N LEU A 140 -9.15 2.59 -11.79
CA LEU A 140 -8.53 3.73 -11.12
C LEU A 140 -8.69 5.02 -11.92
N THR A 141 -9.63 5.12 -12.87
CA THR A 141 -9.74 6.30 -13.74
C THR A 141 -9.75 7.61 -12.94
N GLY A 142 -8.82 8.52 -13.23
CA GLY A 142 -8.69 9.82 -12.56
C GLY A 142 -8.19 9.77 -11.11
N ALA A 143 -7.76 8.61 -10.60
CA ALA A 143 -7.23 8.51 -9.25
C ALA A 143 -5.87 9.22 -9.10
N THR A 144 -5.56 9.65 -7.87
CA THR A 144 -4.27 10.29 -7.54
C THR A 144 -3.41 9.34 -6.71
N LEU A 145 -2.30 8.84 -7.25
CA LEU A 145 -1.37 7.93 -6.59
C LEU A 145 -0.01 8.59 -6.30
N THR A 146 0.04 9.92 -6.24
CA THR A 146 1.27 10.68 -6.02
C THR A 146 2.05 10.15 -4.80
N GLU A 147 3.32 9.83 -5.01
CA GLU A 147 4.25 9.28 -4.01
C GLU A 147 3.83 7.94 -3.37
N ALA A 148 2.89 7.20 -3.97
CA ALA A 148 2.47 5.89 -3.46
C ALA A 148 3.57 4.82 -3.59
N GLN A 149 3.57 3.86 -2.66
CA GLN A 149 4.47 2.71 -2.68
C GLN A 149 3.79 1.54 -3.41
N LEU A 150 4.21 1.25 -4.64
CA LEU A 150 3.61 0.27 -5.55
C LEU A 150 4.49 -0.98 -5.75
N ILE A 151 5.40 -1.27 -4.81
CA ILE A 151 6.37 -2.36 -4.97
C ILE A 151 5.64 -3.70 -5.01
N GLY A 152 5.81 -4.44 -6.11
CA GLY A 152 5.15 -5.73 -6.31
C GLY A 152 3.63 -5.66 -6.50
N THR A 153 3.07 -4.47 -6.71
CA THR A 153 1.63 -4.29 -6.93
C THR A 153 1.22 -4.85 -8.30
N ASN A 154 0.08 -5.55 -8.35
CA ASN A 154 -0.44 -6.14 -9.57
C ASN A 154 -1.58 -5.29 -10.16
N PHE A 155 -1.28 -4.54 -11.23
CA PHE A 155 -2.23 -3.75 -12.01
C PHE A 155 -2.62 -4.42 -13.33
N ASN A 156 -2.45 -5.74 -13.48
CA ASN A 156 -2.81 -6.39 -14.74
C ASN A 156 -4.29 -6.14 -15.07
N GLN A 157 -4.58 -5.77 -16.32
CA GLN A 157 -5.93 -5.43 -16.80
C GLN A 157 -6.60 -4.24 -16.08
N ALA A 158 -5.88 -3.51 -15.23
CA ALA A 158 -6.42 -2.35 -14.55
C ALA A 158 -6.56 -1.17 -15.52
N ASN A 159 -7.56 -0.32 -15.27
CA ASN A 159 -7.71 0.94 -15.97
C ASN A 159 -7.08 2.07 -15.17
N LEU A 160 -5.93 2.57 -15.61
CA LEU A 160 -5.23 3.72 -15.03
C LEU A 160 -5.37 4.98 -15.90
N THR A 161 -6.49 5.15 -16.59
CA THR A 161 -6.71 6.32 -17.42
C THR A 161 -6.68 7.61 -16.58
N GLU A 162 -5.88 8.59 -16.99
CA GLU A 162 -5.68 9.89 -16.30
C GLU A 162 -5.24 9.77 -14.84
N VAL A 163 -4.49 8.71 -14.49
CA VAL A 163 -3.96 8.56 -13.13
C VAL A 163 -2.68 9.36 -12.95
N ASP A 164 -2.61 10.14 -11.87
CA ASP A 164 -1.36 10.77 -11.45
C ASP A 164 -0.48 9.75 -10.71
N LEU A 165 0.57 9.26 -11.36
CA LEU A 165 1.56 8.34 -10.79
C LEU A 165 2.86 9.08 -10.46
N SER A 166 2.84 10.39 -10.25
CA SER A 166 4.05 11.16 -9.94
C SER A 166 4.74 10.65 -8.68
N GLY A 167 6.03 10.39 -8.75
CA GLY A 167 6.84 9.98 -7.62
C GLY A 167 6.54 8.57 -7.10
N VAL A 168 5.85 7.69 -7.83
CA VAL A 168 5.59 6.33 -7.33
C VAL A 168 6.86 5.48 -7.26
N LEU A 169 6.87 4.51 -6.34
CA LEU A 169 7.85 3.43 -6.30
C LEU A 169 7.23 2.16 -6.86
N ALA A 170 7.47 1.82 -8.13
CA ALA A 170 6.76 0.75 -8.85
C ALA A 170 7.66 -0.45 -9.23
N VAL A 171 8.77 -0.65 -8.52
CA VAL A 171 9.65 -1.82 -8.66
C VAL A 171 8.84 -3.12 -8.48
N TYR A 172 9.08 -4.14 -9.31
CA TYR A 172 8.30 -5.39 -9.41
C TYR A 172 6.81 -5.24 -9.77
N ALA A 173 6.30 -4.02 -9.99
CA ALA A 173 4.89 -3.84 -10.33
C ALA A 173 4.57 -4.43 -11.72
N GLN A 174 3.32 -4.87 -11.89
CA GLN A 174 2.87 -5.55 -13.10
C GLN A 174 1.71 -4.81 -13.75
N PHE A 175 1.78 -4.55 -15.05
CA PHE A 175 0.79 -3.78 -15.81
C PHE A 175 0.33 -4.50 -17.07
N PHE A 176 0.41 -5.83 -17.14
CA PHE A 176 0.03 -6.57 -18.34
C PHE A 176 -1.44 -6.30 -18.72
N GLU A 177 -1.70 -5.88 -19.97
CA GLU A 177 -3.02 -5.45 -20.47
C GLU A 177 -3.63 -4.23 -19.73
N ALA A 178 -2.86 -3.50 -18.93
CA ALA A 178 -3.36 -2.29 -18.27
C ALA A 178 -3.55 -1.14 -19.27
N ILE A 179 -4.47 -0.23 -18.95
CA ILE A 179 -4.68 1.02 -19.70
C ILE A 179 -3.93 2.13 -18.99
N LEU A 180 -2.93 2.71 -19.65
CA LEU A 180 -2.05 3.76 -19.14
C LEU A 180 -2.25 5.09 -19.87
N THR A 181 -3.42 5.33 -20.46
CA THR A 181 -3.65 6.57 -21.21
C THR A 181 -3.77 7.75 -20.26
N GLY A 182 -2.97 8.79 -20.45
CA GLY A 182 -3.03 10.01 -19.66
C GLY A 182 -2.33 9.95 -18.32
N ILE A 183 -1.58 8.88 -18.03
CA ILE A 183 -0.82 8.81 -16.78
C ILE A 183 0.25 9.90 -16.71
N ASN A 184 0.53 10.39 -15.51
CA ASN A 184 1.72 11.19 -15.23
C ASN A 184 2.82 10.33 -14.62
N ILE A 185 3.99 10.31 -15.25
CA ILE A 185 5.13 9.47 -14.86
C ILE A 185 6.31 10.23 -14.28
N GLU A 186 6.12 11.50 -13.92
CA GLU A 186 7.16 12.33 -13.31
C GLU A 186 7.75 11.65 -12.07
N GLY A 187 9.06 11.46 -12.02
CA GLY A 187 9.74 10.93 -10.83
C GLY A 187 9.42 9.47 -10.49
N TRP A 188 8.93 8.68 -11.46
CA TRP A 188 8.81 7.23 -11.32
C TRP A 188 10.14 6.59 -10.90
N VAL A 189 10.06 5.67 -9.94
CA VAL A 189 11.16 4.77 -9.59
C VAL A 189 10.75 3.36 -10.00
N ILE A 190 11.36 2.88 -11.08
CA ILE A 190 11.16 1.56 -11.69
C ILE A 190 12.51 0.96 -12.04
N ASP A 191 12.53 -0.33 -12.36
CA ASP A 191 13.70 -1.07 -12.80
C ASP A 191 13.32 -2.13 -13.86
N GLU A 192 14.27 -2.97 -14.27
CA GLU A 192 14.05 -4.06 -15.23
C GLU A 192 13.01 -5.10 -14.78
N THR A 193 12.66 -5.12 -13.49
CA THR A 193 11.69 -6.06 -12.92
C THR A 193 10.25 -5.57 -13.06
N THR A 194 10.09 -4.27 -13.36
CA THR A 194 8.79 -3.63 -13.55
C THR A 194 8.21 -4.01 -14.92
N LYS A 195 7.05 -4.67 -14.93
CA LYS A 195 6.43 -5.22 -16.15
C LYS A 195 5.42 -4.25 -16.74
N VAL A 196 5.88 -3.35 -17.60
CA VAL A 196 5.03 -2.40 -18.37
C VAL A 196 4.96 -2.74 -19.86
N ASN A 197 5.32 -3.97 -20.24
CA ASN A 197 5.12 -4.47 -21.59
C ASN A 197 3.66 -4.88 -21.80
N HIS A 198 3.16 -4.74 -23.04
CA HIS A 198 1.81 -5.14 -23.42
C HIS A 198 0.71 -4.31 -22.73
N VAL A 199 0.84 -2.98 -22.78
CA VAL A 199 -0.12 -2.01 -22.21
C VAL A 199 -0.83 -1.24 -23.31
N PHE A 200 -1.98 -0.64 -22.99
CA PHE A 200 -2.68 0.30 -23.88
C PHE A 200 -2.39 1.73 -23.44
N CYS A 201 -1.73 2.52 -24.28
CA CYS A 201 -1.43 3.92 -23.97
C CYS A 201 -1.52 4.77 -25.24
N ASN A 202 -2.35 5.81 -25.23
CA ASN A 202 -2.45 6.79 -26.33
C ASN A 202 -1.54 8.00 -26.11
N TYR A 203 -1.33 8.39 -24.85
CA TYR A 203 -0.42 9.45 -24.45
C TYR A 203 -0.11 9.31 -22.96
N PHE A 204 0.94 9.96 -22.51
CA PHE A 204 1.29 10.10 -21.10
C PHE A 204 2.05 11.41 -20.88
N TYR A 205 2.20 11.83 -19.63
CA TYR A 205 2.94 13.02 -19.24
C TYR A 205 4.27 12.62 -18.61
N ILE A 206 5.37 13.14 -19.15
CA ILE A 206 6.71 12.96 -18.57
C ILE A 206 6.84 13.85 -17.33
N LYS A 207 6.27 15.05 -17.43
CA LYS A 207 6.05 16.06 -16.37
C LYS A 207 4.70 16.72 -16.62
N PRO A 208 4.07 17.41 -15.64
CA PRO A 208 2.73 18.02 -15.79
C PRO A 208 2.53 18.87 -17.06
N CYS A 209 3.60 19.49 -17.57
CA CYS A 209 3.56 20.34 -18.76
C CYS A 209 4.14 19.68 -20.03
N GLU A 210 4.57 18.42 -19.98
CA GLU A 210 5.24 17.72 -21.07
C GLU A 210 4.50 16.44 -21.45
N LYS A 211 3.66 16.54 -22.49
CA LYS A 211 2.84 15.45 -23.01
C LYS A 211 3.53 14.72 -24.15
N LYS A 212 3.68 13.40 -24.02
CA LYS A 212 4.08 12.51 -25.10
C LYS A 212 2.86 11.86 -25.73
N ILE A 213 2.62 12.11 -27.01
CA ILE A 213 1.56 11.45 -27.78
C ILE A 213 2.14 10.22 -28.46
N LEU A 214 1.42 9.11 -28.36
CA LEU A 214 1.74 7.85 -29.02
C LEU A 214 0.79 7.62 -30.19
N PRO A 215 1.18 6.81 -31.21
CA PRO A 215 0.28 6.44 -32.28
C PRO A 215 -0.95 5.76 -31.69
N HIS A 216 -2.14 6.25 -32.05
CA HIS A 216 -3.38 5.58 -31.66
C HIS A 216 -3.39 4.15 -32.21
N SER A 217 -3.26 3.19 -31.30
CA SER A 217 -3.17 1.77 -31.61
C SER A 217 -4.18 1.01 -30.78
N LYS A 218 -4.93 0.13 -31.44
CA LYS A 218 -5.77 -0.87 -30.75
C LYS A 218 -4.97 -2.09 -30.29
N ILE A 219 -3.68 -2.13 -30.64
CA ILE A 219 -2.75 -3.19 -30.25
C ILE A 219 -1.94 -2.67 -29.07
N PRO A 220 -1.76 -3.47 -28.01
CA PRO A 220 -0.94 -3.09 -26.88
C PRO A 220 0.51 -2.87 -27.30
N ILE A 221 1.17 -1.91 -26.65
CA ILE A 221 2.52 -1.46 -26.97
C ILE A 221 3.55 -2.01 -25.96
N ASN A 222 4.81 -1.97 -26.35
CA ASN A 222 5.92 -2.19 -25.43
C ASN A 222 6.32 -0.85 -24.78
N PHE A 223 5.77 -0.53 -23.62
CA PHE A 223 6.01 0.77 -22.97
C PHE A 223 7.48 0.94 -22.53
N ASN A 224 8.20 -0.15 -22.26
CA ASN A 224 9.62 -0.10 -21.95
C ASN A 224 10.43 0.56 -23.07
N GLU A 225 10.06 0.35 -24.35
CA GLU A 225 10.71 1.02 -25.47
C GLU A 225 10.47 2.54 -25.47
N GLU A 226 9.28 2.99 -25.04
CA GLU A 226 8.98 4.41 -24.92
C GLU A 226 9.70 5.05 -23.72
N LEU A 227 9.76 4.35 -22.59
CA LEU A 227 10.50 4.80 -21.41
C LEU A 227 12.01 4.93 -21.69
N ASN A 228 12.60 3.95 -22.38
CA ASN A 228 14.01 3.97 -22.76
C ASN A 228 14.37 5.15 -23.68
N LYS A 229 13.44 5.66 -24.48
CA LYS A 229 13.66 6.85 -25.33
C LYS A 229 13.72 8.15 -24.53
N ILE A 230 13.18 8.16 -23.30
CA ILE A 230 13.13 9.34 -22.43
C ILE A 230 14.22 9.28 -21.35
N ALA A 231 14.76 8.09 -21.10
CA ALA A 231 15.72 7.77 -20.04
C ALA A 231 17.06 8.54 -20.08
N GLU A 232 17.33 9.36 -21.11
CA GLU A 232 18.53 10.20 -21.13
C GLU A 232 18.47 11.39 -20.15
N HIS A 233 17.30 11.77 -19.59
CA HIS A 233 17.23 12.99 -18.75
C HIS A 233 16.39 12.98 -17.46
N ASP A 234 15.45 12.07 -17.20
CA ASP A 234 14.55 12.22 -16.02
C ASP A 234 14.11 10.93 -15.29
N PHE A 235 14.41 9.74 -15.83
CA PHE A 235 14.12 8.47 -15.16
C PHE A 235 15.32 7.94 -14.40
N VAL A 236 15.07 7.44 -13.20
CA VAL A 236 16.10 6.72 -12.45
C VAL A 236 16.00 5.24 -12.85
N PHE A 237 16.48 4.91 -14.06
CA PHE A 237 16.93 3.55 -14.36
C PHE A 237 18.24 3.35 -13.61
N SER A 238 18.18 3.09 -12.30
CA SER A 238 19.39 2.97 -11.49
C SER A 238 19.62 1.56 -11.03
N GLU A 239 20.88 1.15 -11.07
CA GLU A 239 21.39 -0.06 -10.44
C GLU A 239 20.85 -0.20 -8.99
N SER A 240 20.66 -1.45 -8.55
CA SER A 240 19.97 -1.83 -7.30
C SER A 240 20.40 -1.07 -6.03
N GLU A 241 21.63 -0.55 -5.95
CA GLU A 241 22.15 0.21 -4.80
C GLU A 241 21.51 1.60 -4.67
N ILE A 242 21.33 2.34 -5.77
CA ILE A 242 20.69 3.67 -5.77
C ILE A 242 19.19 3.56 -5.47
N ILE A 243 18.57 2.48 -5.94
CA ILE A 243 17.18 2.15 -5.59
C ILE A 243 17.07 1.97 -4.07
N THR A 244 17.99 1.23 -3.45
CA THR A 244 17.96 0.98 -2.00
C THR A 244 18.07 2.26 -1.19
N GLU A 245 18.94 3.20 -1.56
CA GLU A 245 19.09 4.49 -0.85
C GLU A 245 17.87 5.41 -1.04
N LYS A 246 17.30 5.48 -2.25
CA LYS A 246 16.08 6.27 -2.54
C LYS A 246 14.82 5.65 -1.95
N ILE A 247 14.69 4.33 -2.00
CA ILE A 247 13.63 3.59 -1.33
C ILE A 247 13.74 3.82 0.17
N SER A 248 14.94 3.74 0.75
CA SER A 248 15.15 4.01 2.18
C SER A 248 14.74 5.43 2.52
N THR A 249 15.26 6.46 1.84
CA THR A 249 14.91 7.87 2.12
C THR A 249 13.44 8.21 1.89
N LYS A 250 12.74 7.53 0.97
CA LYS A 250 11.31 7.74 0.71
C LYS A 250 10.40 6.95 1.65
N ILE A 251 10.82 5.77 2.11
CA ILE A 251 10.11 4.96 3.13
C ILE A 251 10.30 5.54 4.54
N PHE A 252 11.44 6.18 4.83
CA PHE A 252 11.81 6.64 6.18
C PHE A 252 10.88 7.73 6.77
N ASN A 253 9.95 8.30 6.01
CA ASN A 253 9.04 9.35 6.48
C ASN A 253 7.71 8.84 7.10
N ASP A 254 7.51 7.53 7.26
CA ASP A 254 6.33 6.96 7.94
C ASP A 254 6.61 6.67 9.43
N GLU A 255 6.53 7.71 10.26
CA GLU A 255 6.96 7.72 11.68
C GLU A 255 6.18 6.84 12.67
N ILE A 256 5.08 6.16 12.29
CA ILE A 256 4.24 5.45 13.28
C ILE A 256 4.41 3.92 13.24
N ILE A 257 4.72 3.34 12.08
CA ILE A 257 4.97 1.87 11.98
C ILE A 257 6.46 1.55 12.16
N ASN A 258 7.35 2.51 11.89
CA ASN A 258 8.79 2.31 11.98
C ASN A 258 9.32 2.17 13.41
N GLN A 259 8.69 2.72 14.46
CA GLN A 259 9.30 2.66 15.80
C GLN A 259 9.33 1.24 16.39
N GLU A 260 8.26 0.45 16.20
CA GLU A 260 8.24 -0.94 16.69
C GLU A 260 9.10 -1.86 15.80
N TYR A 261 9.07 -1.67 14.48
CA TYR A 261 9.90 -2.44 13.55
C TYR A 261 11.39 -2.11 13.66
N GLU A 262 11.78 -0.84 13.84
CA GLU A 262 13.18 -0.44 14.03
C GLU A 262 13.73 -0.93 15.37
N ALA A 263 12.93 -0.91 16.45
CA ALA A 263 13.34 -1.47 17.73
C ALA A 263 13.62 -2.98 17.60
N GLU A 264 12.76 -3.71 16.89
CA GLU A 264 12.96 -5.14 16.60
C GLU A 264 14.17 -5.37 15.68
N LEU A 265 14.38 -4.54 14.65
CA LEU A 265 15.53 -4.65 13.73
C LEU A 265 16.86 -4.35 14.44
N GLN A 266 16.93 -3.28 15.23
CA GLN A 266 18.09 -2.92 16.03
C GLN A 266 18.44 -4.03 17.03
N ARG A 267 17.42 -4.63 17.65
CA ARG A 267 17.59 -5.78 18.54
C ARG A 267 18.18 -6.98 17.78
N LEU A 268 17.64 -7.33 16.61
CA LEU A 268 18.13 -8.45 15.81
C LEU A 268 19.56 -8.23 15.29
N ILE A 269 19.91 -7.00 14.91
CA ILE A 269 21.28 -6.64 14.50
C ILE A 269 22.24 -6.80 15.68
N TRP A 270 21.88 -6.30 16.86
CA TRP A 270 22.69 -6.45 18.07
C TRP A 270 22.87 -7.92 18.48
N GLU A 271 21.80 -8.72 18.41
CA GLU A 271 21.86 -10.16 18.69
C GLU A 271 22.81 -10.87 17.70
N LYS A 272 22.78 -10.51 16.42
CA LYS A 272 23.69 -11.04 15.40
C LYS A 272 25.15 -10.69 15.69
N GLU A 273 25.47 -9.43 15.97
CA GLU A 273 26.83 -8.99 16.29
C GLU A 273 27.36 -9.66 17.57
N SER A 274 26.50 -9.84 18.58
CA SER A 274 26.84 -10.56 19.81
C SER A 274 27.18 -12.03 19.53
N ILE A 275 26.47 -12.68 18.61
CA ILE A 275 26.74 -14.07 18.22
C ILE A 275 28.06 -14.16 17.46
N GLU A 276 28.31 -13.27 16.50
CA GLU A 276 29.54 -13.25 15.70
C GLU A 276 30.79 -13.05 16.58
N ASN A 277 30.73 -12.13 17.55
CA ASN A 277 31.81 -11.93 18.52
C ASN A 277 32.09 -13.19 19.36
N LYS A 278 31.03 -13.93 19.73
CA LYS A 278 31.16 -15.16 20.52
C LYS A 278 31.75 -16.31 19.71
N ILE A 279 31.42 -16.39 18.42
CA ILE A 279 32.04 -17.32 17.47
C ILE A 279 33.54 -17.01 17.34
N ALA A 280 33.91 -15.75 17.11
CA ALA A 280 35.32 -15.34 17.00
C ALA A 280 36.13 -15.67 18.27
N GLU A 281 35.54 -15.50 19.46
CA GLU A 281 36.19 -15.88 20.72
C GLU A 281 36.41 -17.40 20.83
N LEU A 282 35.42 -18.20 20.44
CA LEU A 282 35.52 -19.66 20.44
C LEU A 282 36.55 -20.17 19.43
N GLU A 283 36.62 -19.57 18.24
CA GLU A 283 37.63 -19.88 17.23
C GLU A 283 39.04 -19.55 17.73
N SER A 284 39.22 -18.40 18.38
CA SER A 284 40.49 -18.02 19.01
C SER A 284 40.91 -19.01 20.11
N LYS A 285 39.96 -19.43 20.96
CA LYS A 285 40.20 -20.46 22.00
C LYS A 285 40.56 -21.81 21.39
N LEU A 286 39.87 -22.22 20.33
CA LEU A 286 40.13 -23.48 19.62
C LEU A 286 41.53 -23.46 18.98
N PHE A 287 41.91 -22.34 18.36
CA PHE A 287 43.22 -22.15 17.77
C PHE A 287 44.33 -22.24 18.84
N LYS A 288 44.19 -21.53 19.97
CA LYS A 288 45.13 -21.62 21.10
C LYS A 288 45.24 -23.04 21.67
N LYS A 289 44.11 -23.77 21.78
CA LYS A 289 44.10 -25.15 22.25
C LYS A 289 44.82 -26.10 21.28
N LYS A 290 44.63 -25.93 19.98
CA LYS A 290 45.36 -26.68 18.94
C LYS A 290 46.87 -26.39 18.99
N LEU A 291 47.25 -25.13 19.18
CA LEU A 291 48.67 -24.73 19.29
C LEU A 291 49.35 -25.38 20.51
N ASN A 292 48.69 -25.35 21.68
CA ASN A 292 49.20 -25.99 22.89
C ASN A 292 49.32 -27.51 22.78
N TYR A 293 48.50 -28.16 21.93
CA TYR A 293 48.62 -29.59 21.67
C TYR A 293 49.81 -29.93 20.79
N LEU A 294 50.17 -29.04 19.86
CA LEU A 294 51.32 -29.21 18.95
C LEU A 294 52.67 -28.91 19.62
N VAL A 295 52.69 -28.06 20.66
CA VAL A 295 53.91 -27.71 21.42
C VAL A 295 54.24 -28.74 22.50
N ASN A 296 53.29 -29.60 22.88
CA ASN A 296 53.45 -30.64 23.92
C ASN A 296 53.65 -32.06 23.35
N ILE A 297 54.00 -32.20 22.06
CA ILE A 297 54.43 -33.44 21.39
C ILE A 297 55.91 -33.29 21.04
#